data_AF-A0A522WMC4-F1
#
_entry.id   AF-A0A522WMC4-F1
#
_cell.length_a   1.000
_cell.length_b   1.000
_cell.length_c   1.000
_cell.angle_alpha   90.00
_cell.angle_beta   90.00
_cell.angle_gamma   90.00
#
_symmetry.space_group_name_H-M   'P 1'
#
loop_
_entity.id
_entity.type
_entity.pdbx_description
1 polymer ?
#
loop_
_entity_poly.entity_id
_entity_poly.type
_entity_poly.pdbx_seq_one_letter_code
_entity_poly.pdbx_strand_id
1 'polypeptide(L)'
;MHGDGVSFAYGFWSLVAINVVIFLFFTLSFLAPVKKREWRTSGVTTAFFIALFTEMYGFPLTIYILTAIFGKNYPALNPFYHESGHLWVTFLAAA
;
A
#
# COMPACT_ATOMS: atom_id res chain seq x y z
N MET A 1 28.03 15.26 9.76
CA MET A 1 26.86 14.37 9.66
C MET A 1 25.69 15.24 9.21
N HIS A 2 25.53 15.37 7.90
CA HIS A 2 24.46 16.17 7.29
C HIS A 2 23.37 15.20 6.86
N GLY A 3 22.17 15.38 7.41
CA GLY A 3 20.96 14.60 7.13
C GLY A 3 20.33 15.03 5.81
N ASP A 4 21.10 14.97 4.72
CA ASP A 4 20.71 15.47 3.41
C ASP A 4 20.29 14.28 2.56
N GLY A 5 19.02 13.90 2.66
CA GLY A 5 18.47 12.84 1.85
C GLY A 5 17.20 12.30 2.46
N VAL A 6 16.11 13.05 2.36
CA VAL A 6 14.77 12.46 2.52
C VAL A 6 14.58 11.52 1.33
N SER A 7 15.04 10.28 1.48
CA SER A 7 14.88 9.22 0.50
C SER A 7 13.40 8.85 0.46
N PHE A 8 12.68 9.43 -0.51
CA PHE A 8 11.35 8.97 -0.89
C PHE A 8 11.46 7.49 -1.26
N ALA A 9 11.04 6.61 -0.36
CA ALA A 9 10.99 5.16 -0.64
C ALA A 9 9.65 4.72 -1.23
N TYR A 10 8.79 5.70 -1.53
CA TYR A 10 7.50 5.53 -2.18
C TYR A 10 7.63 6.01 -3.63
N GLY A 11 6.88 5.42 -4.55
CA GLY A 11 6.93 5.73 -5.99
C GLY A 11 7.73 4.74 -6.84
N PHE A 12 8.10 3.57 -6.30
CA PHE A 12 8.70 2.47 -7.05
C PHE A 12 7.66 1.69 -7.87
N TRP A 13 6.99 2.37 -8.81
CA TRP A 13 5.94 1.79 -9.64
C TRP A 13 6.39 0.59 -10.49
N SER A 14 7.67 0.53 -10.85
CA SER A 14 8.25 -0.64 -11.52
C SER A 14 8.20 -1.88 -10.61
N LEU A 15 8.50 -1.74 -9.31
CA LEU A 15 8.39 -2.84 -8.36
C LEU A 15 6.94 -3.24 -8.14
N VAL A 16 6.01 -2.27 -8.08
CA VAL A 16 4.56 -2.55 -8.02
C VAL A 16 4.16 -3.41 -9.21
N ALA A 17 4.48 -2.98 -10.43
CA ALA A 17 4.10 -3.68 -11.66
C ALA A 17 4.66 -5.11 -11.71
N ILE A 18 5.96 -5.29 -11.39
CA ILE A 18 6.60 -6.61 -11.40
C ILE A 18 5.95 -7.54 -10.39
N ASN A 19 5.76 -7.10 -9.14
CA ASN A 19 5.15 -7.94 -8.10
C ASN A 19 3.70 -8.28 -8.44
N VAL A 20 2.91 -7.30 -8.89
CA VAL A 20 1.53 -7.52 -9.36
C VAL A 20 1.51 -8.55 -10.47
N VAL A 21 2.32 -8.41 -11.51
CA VAL A 21 2.33 -9.36 -12.65
C VAL A 21 2.68 -10.77 -12.19
N ILE A 22 3.70 -10.94 -11.35
CA ILE A 22 4.09 -12.26 -10.82
C ILE A 22 2.94 -12.89 -10.03
N PHE A 23 2.35 -12.17 -9.08
CA PHE A 23 1.27 -12.70 -8.24
C PHE A 23 -0.02 -12.94 -9.03
N LEU A 24 -0.37 -12.08 -9.99
CA LEU A 24 -1.52 -12.28 -10.87
C LEU A 24 -1.31 -13.48 -11.78
N PHE A 25 -0.09 -13.69 -12.31
CA PHE A 25 0.22 -14.86 -13.12
C PHE A 25 -0.04 -16.15 -12.34
N PHE A 26 0.49 -16.25 -11.12
CA PHE A 26 0.23 -17.42 -10.27
C PHE A 26 -1.24 -17.55 -9.90
N THR A 27 -1.87 -16.46 -9.46
CA THR A 27 -3.28 -16.47 -9.04
C THR A 27 -4.18 -16.92 -10.17
N LEU A 28 -4.02 -16.36 -11.38
CA LEU A 28 -4.84 -16.72 -12.54
C LEU A 28 -4.50 -18.12 -13.07
N SER A 29 -3.25 -18.56 -12.95
CA SER A 29 -2.84 -19.92 -13.35
C SER A 29 -3.45 -20.99 -12.45
N PHE A 30 -3.61 -20.74 -11.15
CA PHE A 30 -4.23 -21.69 -10.21
C PHE A 30 -5.76 -21.52 -10.10
N LEU A 31 -6.28 -20.29 -10.21
CA LEU A 31 -7.70 -19.97 -10.13
C LEU A 31 -8.30 -19.75 -11.53
N ALA A 32 -7.90 -20.58 -12.51
CA ALA A 32 -8.39 -20.48 -13.88
C ALA A 32 -9.94 -20.46 -13.90
N PRO A 33 -10.58 -19.33 -14.27
CA PRO A 33 -12.02 -19.16 -14.06
C PRO A 33 -12.83 -19.90 -15.14
N VAL A 34 -13.44 -21.04 -14.78
CA VAL A 34 -14.25 -21.87 -15.71
C VAL A 34 -15.67 -21.32 -15.93
N LYS A 35 -16.23 -20.55 -14.99
CA LYS A 35 -17.59 -19.98 -15.07
C LYS A 35 -17.59 -18.46 -14.94
N LYS A 36 -18.57 -17.77 -15.55
CA LYS A 36 -18.74 -16.29 -15.48
C LYS A 36 -18.78 -15.72 -14.05
N ARG A 37 -19.20 -16.50 -13.05
CA ARG A 37 -19.23 -16.06 -11.64
C ARG A 37 -17.83 -16.03 -11.00
N GLU A 38 -16.93 -16.89 -11.45
CA GLU A 38 -15.54 -16.96 -10.97
C GLU A 38 -14.73 -15.73 -11.37
N TRP A 39 -15.10 -15.07 -12.47
CA TRP A 39 -14.47 -13.81 -12.90
C TRP A 39 -14.62 -12.67 -11.88
N ARG A 40 -15.72 -12.65 -11.12
CA ARG A 40 -15.91 -11.65 -10.06
C ARG A 40 -14.96 -11.91 -8.89
N THR A 41 -14.82 -13.16 -8.48
CA THR A 41 -13.93 -13.57 -7.38
C THR A 41 -12.45 -13.38 -7.73
N SER A 42 -12.06 -13.74 -8.95
CA SER A 42 -10.69 -13.50 -9.46
C SER A 42 -10.39 -12.01 -9.59
N GLY A 43 -11.40 -11.20 -9.94
CA GLY A 43 -11.29 -9.73 -9.99
C GLY A 43 -11.03 -9.11 -8.63
N VAL A 44 -11.76 -9.53 -7.59
CA VAL A 44 -11.55 -9.04 -6.21
C VAL A 44 -10.16 -9.40 -5.71
N THR A 45 -9.71 -10.64 -5.96
CA THR A 45 -8.38 -11.10 -5.57
C THR A 45 -7.27 -10.31 -6.28
N THR A 46 -7.46 -10.03 -7.57
CA THR A 46 -6.55 -9.19 -8.36
C THR A 46 -6.49 -7.76 -7.83
N ALA A 47 -7.64 -7.16 -7.54
CA ALA A 47 -7.72 -5.81 -6.98
C ALA A 47 -7.03 -5.72 -5.62
N PHE A 48 -7.14 -6.76 -4.78
CA PHE A 48 -6.44 -6.84 -3.50
C PHE A 48 -4.91 -6.83 -3.67
N PHE A 49 -4.34 -7.65 -4.56
CA PHE A 49 -2.89 -7.64 -4.81
C PHE A 49 -2.39 -6.31 -5.35
N ILE A 50 -3.14 -5.69 -6.28
CA ILE A 50 -2.80 -4.37 -6.81
C ILE A 50 -2.78 -3.33 -5.69
N ALA A 51 -3.79 -3.32 -4.82
CA ALA A 51 -3.87 -2.41 -3.69
C ALA A 51 -2.70 -2.60 -2.71
N LEU A 52 -2.39 -3.84 -2.33
CA LEU A 52 -1.31 -4.18 -1.40
C LEU A 52 0.05 -3.70 -1.92
N PHE A 53 0.42 -4.04 -3.17
CA PHE A 53 1.71 -3.65 -3.72
C PHE A 53 1.80 -2.14 -3.99
N THR A 54 0.69 -1.51 -4.39
CA THR A 54 0.64 -0.05 -4.53
C THR A 54 0.84 0.64 -3.20
N GLU A 55 0.30 0.10 -2.11
CA GLU A 55 0.47 0.67 -0.76
C GLU A 55 1.90 0.54 -0.24
N MET A 56 2.58 -0.58 -0.53
CA MET A 56 3.95 -0.81 -0.07
C MET A 56 5.00 -0.03 -0.87
N TYR A 57 4.89 -0.01 -2.20
CA TYR A 57 5.95 0.52 -3.08
C TYR A 57 5.52 1.77 -3.85
N GLY A 58 4.22 2.01 -4.00
CA GLY A 58 3.65 3.12 -4.74
C GLY A 58 3.28 4.28 -3.83
N PHE A 59 2.00 4.43 -3.56
CA PHE A 59 1.40 5.51 -2.78
C PHE A 59 0.74 4.92 -1.52
N PRO A 60 1.14 5.36 -0.30
CA PRO A 60 0.63 4.81 0.96
C PRO A 60 -0.80 5.29 1.24
N LEU A 61 -1.76 4.64 0.59
CA LEU A 61 -3.18 5.02 0.56
C LEU A 61 -3.82 5.02 1.95
N THR A 62 -3.51 4.03 2.78
CA THR A 62 -4.02 3.93 4.17
C THR A 62 -3.58 5.12 5.00
N ILE A 63 -2.30 5.50 4.95
CA ILE A 63 -1.80 6.67 5.69
C ILE A 63 -2.48 7.95 5.18
N TYR A 64 -2.71 8.08 3.88
CA TYR A 64 -3.44 9.22 3.31
C TYR A 64 -4.88 9.33 3.85
N ILE A 65 -5.62 8.22 3.89
CA ILE A 65 -6.98 8.19 4.44
C ILE A 65 -6.97 8.51 5.94
N LEU A 66 -6.06 7.89 6.70
CA LEU A 66 -5.94 8.14 8.14
C LEU A 66 -5.58 9.60 8.43
N THR A 67 -4.69 10.19 7.65
CA THR A 67 -4.32 11.62 7.76
C THR A 67 -5.50 12.52 7.42
N ALA A 68 -6.30 12.19 6.41
CA ALA A 68 -7.49 12.95 6.07
C ALA A 68 -8.54 12.97 7.21
N ILE A 69 -8.66 11.85 7.95
CA ILE A 69 -9.65 11.71 9.03
C ILE A 69 -9.12 12.24 10.37
N PHE A 70 -7.85 11.96 10.70
CA PHE A 70 -7.26 12.18 12.03
C PHE A 70 -6.09 13.19 12.05
N GLY A 71 -5.64 13.68 10.91
CA GLY A 71 -4.44 14.53 10.79
C GLY A 71 -4.50 15.85 11.57
N LYS A 72 -5.70 16.35 11.89
CA LYS A 72 -5.87 17.55 12.73
C LYS A 72 -5.44 17.32 14.18
N ASN A 73 -5.59 16.10 14.69
CA ASN A 73 -5.28 15.76 16.09
C ASN A 73 -3.89 15.13 16.24
N TYR A 74 -3.34 14.54 15.17
CA TYR A 74 -2.05 13.86 15.19
C TYR A 74 -1.16 14.30 14.01
N PRO A 75 -0.41 15.41 14.16
CA PRO A 75 0.47 15.95 13.11
C PRO A 75 1.64 15.02 12.74
N ALA A 76 1.89 13.98 13.54
CA ALA A 76 2.87 12.92 13.25
C ALA A 76 2.45 11.98 12.11
N LEU A 77 1.19 12.02 11.67
CA LEU A 77 0.69 11.29 10.49
C LEU A 77 1.04 12.02 9.20
N ASN A 78 2.30 12.39 9.01
CA ASN A 78 2.71 13.11 7.80
C ASN A 78 3.09 12.10 6.70
N PRO A 79 2.27 11.87 5.66
CA PRO A 79 2.43 10.75 4.72
C PRO A 79 3.69 10.81 3.86
N PHE A 80 4.44 11.92 3.92
CA PHE A 80 5.65 12.15 3.13
C PHE A 80 6.94 11.69 3.84
N TYR A 81 6.86 11.27 5.11
CA TYR A 81 8.00 10.70 5.83
C TYR A 81 7.92 9.18 5.91
N HIS A 82 9.08 8.54 5.80
CA HIS A 82 9.17 7.08 5.80
C HIS A 82 8.87 6.46 7.19
N GLU A 83 9.08 7.23 8.26
CA GLU A 83 8.83 6.85 9.65
C GLU A 83 7.33 6.85 10.02
N SER A 84 6.47 7.40 9.16
CA SER A 84 5.01 7.47 9.35
C SER A 84 4.32 6.10 9.31
N GLY A 85 5.06 5.03 8.96
CA GLY A 85 4.58 3.66 9.06
C GLY A 85 4.42 3.13 10.50
N HIS A 86 4.98 3.82 11.50
CA HIS A 86 4.85 3.44 12.91
C HIS A 86 3.55 3.94 13.56
N LEU A 87 2.41 3.57 12.96
CA LEU A 87 1.06 3.98 13.41
C LEU A 87 0.81 3.70 14.90
N TRP A 88 1.30 2.57 15.39
CA TRP A 88 1.20 2.20 16.80
C TRP A 88 1.94 3.16 17.72
N VAL A 89 3.12 3.62 17.34
CA VAL A 89 3.92 4.57 18.14
C VAL A 89 3.20 5.91 18.20
N THR A 90 2.66 6.40 17.07
CA THR A 90 1.89 7.66 17.06
C THR A 90 0.62 7.58 17.88
N PHE A 91 -0.05 6.43 17.91
CA PHE A 91 -1.27 6.25 18.71
C PHE A 91 -0.95 6.15 20.21
N LEU A 92 0.08 5.38 20.59
CA LEU A 92 0.45 5.16 21.99
C LEU A 92 1.15 6.37 22.62
N ALA A 93 1.92 7.14 21.82
CA ALA A 93 2.60 8.35 22.30
C ALA A 93 1.66 9.54 22.49
N ALA A 94 0.43 9.45 21.97
CA ALA A 94 -0.55 10.53 22.02
C ALA A 94 -1.76 10.20 22.92
N ALA A 95 -1.67 9.11 23.69
CA ALA A 95 -2.52 8.75 24.82
C ALA A 95 -1.81 9.08 26.13
#